data_AF-A0A825BFP3-F1
#
_entry.id   AF-A0A825BFP3-F1
#
_cell.length_a   1.000
_cell.length_b   1.000
_cell.length_c   1.000
_cell.angle_alpha   90.00
_cell.angle_beta   90.00
_cell.angle_gamma   90.00
#
_symmetry.space_group_name_H-M   'P 1'
#
loop_
_entity.id
_entity.type
_entity.pdbx_description
1 polymer ?
#
loop_
_entity_poly.entity_id
_entity_poly.type
_entity_poly.pdbx_seq_one_letter_code
_entity_poly.pdbx_strand_id
1 'polypeptide(L)'
;MTITRYKSETIIPTTLEEAKAIAINTLNEKIDAAYKNYLAQYPEIEQASFTQKATEAFKVVKDNTLDLSETPYLTMLTGGENKELRNALATAISEKVKFITGLETFAVSKRDEIKAAKSIEAVEKIDITIPSLG
;
A
#
# COMPACT_ATOMS: atom_id res chain seq x y z
N MET A 1 11.39 -44.53 -8.05
CA MET A 1 10.70 -43.35 -7.50
C MET A 1 11.64 -42.17 -7.69
N THR A 2 11.45 -41.42 -8.78
CA THR A 2 12.39 -40.36 -9.17
C THR A 2 12.01 -39.10 -8.41
N ILE A 3 12.86 -38.69 -7.47
CA ILE A 3 12.67 -37.44 -6.72
C ILE A 3 13.11 -36.30 -7.64
N THR A 4 12.16 -35.65 -8.29
CA THR A 4 12.43 -34.41 -9.03
C THR A 4 12.66 -33.30 -8.01
N ARG A 5 13.94 -33.03 -7.71
CA ARG A 5 14.35 -31.83 -6.97
C ARG A 5 14.26 -30.64 -7.93
N TYR A 6 13.15 -29.92 -7.92
CA TYR A 6 13.15 -28.54 -8.42
C TYR A 6 13.96 -27.69 -7.43
N LYS A 7 15.27 -27.60 -7.64
CA LYS A 7 16.05 -26.48 -7.11
C LYS A 7 15.50 -25.24 -7.81
N SER A 8 15.13 -24.23 -7.04
CA SER A 8 14.88 -22.88 -7.54
C SER A 8 16.07 -22.45 -8.41
N GLU A 9 15.90 -22.43 -9.73
CA GLU A 9 16.90 -21.86 -10.62
C GLU A 9 16.91 -20.35 -10.33
N THR A 10 17.96 -19.88 -9.67
CA THR A 10 18.26 -18.46 -9.61
C THR A 10 18.43 -17.99 -11.06
N ILE A 11 17.44 -17.27 -11.59
CA ILE A 11 17.52 -16.70 -12.94
C ILE A 11 18.60 -15.62 -12.87
N ILE A 12 19.79 -15.91 -13.39
CA ILE A 12 20.86 -14.92 -13.52
C ILE A 12 20.56 -14.14 -14.80
N PRO A 13 20.23 -12.84 -14.72
CA PRO A 13 19.94 -12.05 -15.90
C PRO A 13 21.17 -11.97 -16.80
N THR A 14 20.98 -12.17 -18.10
CA THR A 14 22.08 -12.08 -19.10
C THR A 14 22.11 -10.71 -19.78
N THR A 15 21.02 -9.95 -19.66
CA THR A 15 20.91 -8.58 -20.18
C THR A 15 20.41 -7.61 -19.11
N LEU A 16 20.67 -6.32 -19.32
CA LEU A 16 20.16 -5.25 -18.46
C LEU A 16 18.62 -5.22 -18.43
N GLU A 17 17.96 -5.44 -19.57
CA GLU A 17 16.50 -5.42 -19.64
C GLU A 17 15.87 -6.61 -18.90
N GLU A 18 16.49 -7.79 -18.95
CA GLU A 18 16.09 -8.94 -18.11
C GLU A 18 16.26 -8.63 -16.63
N ALA A 19 17.40 -8.04 -16.22
CA ALA A 19 17.64 -7.66 -14.83
C ALA A 19 16.56 -6.68 -14.33
N LYS A 20 16.22 -5.67 -15.14
CA LYS A 20 15.15 -4.71 -14.83
C LYS A 20 13.79 -5.37 -14.72
N ALA A 21 13.44 -6.26 -15.65
CA ALA A 21 12.16 -6.96 -15.65
C ALA A 21 12.00 -7.84 -14.40
N ILE A 22 13.04 -8.60 -14.05
CA ILE A 22 13.07 -9.42 -12.82
C ILE A 22 12.90 -8.53 -11.60
N ALA A 23 13.69 -7.46 -11.48
CA ALA A 23 13.63 -6.56 -10.33
C ALA A 23 12.25 -5.88 -10.18
N ILE A 24 11.62 -5.44 -11.29
CA ILE A 24 10.27 -4.86 -11.26
C ILE A 24 9.23 -5.91 -10.83
N ASN A 25 9.33 -7.14 -11.33
CA ASN A 25 8.42 -8.21 -10.93
C ASN A 25 8.56 -8.54 -9.44
N THR A 26 9.79 -8.69 -8.95
CA THR A 26 10.05 -8.93 -7.52
C THR A 26 9.57 -7.76 -6.65
N LEU A 27 9.74 -6.51 -7.11
CA LEU A 27 9.18 -5.33 -6.43
C LEU A 27 7.65 -5.43 -6.36
N ASN A 28 6.97 -5.71 -7.48
CA ASN A 28 5.51 -5.83 -7.52
C ASN A 28 5.00 -6.94 -6.59
N GLU A 29 5.66 -8.10 -6.57
CA GLU A 29 5.33 -9.21 -5.66
C GLU A 29 5.46 -8.80 -4.18
N LYS A 30 6.53 -8.09 -3.81
CA LYS A 30 6.73 -7.58 -2.45
C LYS A 30 5.68 -6.55 -2.06
N ILE A 31 5.31 -5.64 -2.97
CA ILE A 31 4.26 -4.63 -2.74
C ILE A 31 2.90 -5.29 -2.58
N ASP A 32 2.54 -6.23 -3.45
CA ASP A 32 1.28 -6.97 -3.37
C ASP A 32 1.19 -7.78 -2.06
N ALA A 33 2.28 -8.45 -1.66
CA ALA A 33 2.34 -9.16 -0.39
C ALA A 33 2.17 -8.21 0.82
N ALA A 34 2.85 -7.06 0.81
CA ALA A 34 2.71 -6.05 1.86
C ALA A 34 1.27 -5.50 1.94
N TYR A 35 0.65 -5.20 0.80
CA TYR A 35 -0.72 -4.72 0.73
C TYR A 35 -1.73 -5.77 1.22
N LYS A 36 -1.58 -7.03 0.79
CA LYS A 36 -2.44 -8.14 1.25
C LYS A 36 -2.31 -8.38 2.76
N ASN A 37 -1.09 -8.37 3.29
CA ASN A 37 -0.85 -8.51 4.73
C ASN A 37 -1.48 -7.36 5.53
N TYR A 38 -1.45 -6.15 4.98
CA TYR A 38 -2.12 -5.00 5.57
C TYR A 38 -3.64 -5.16 5.57
N LEU A 39 -4.24 -5.52 4.43
CA LEU A 39 -5.68 -5.72 4.32
C LEU A 39 -6.20 -6.86 5.21
N ALA A 40 -5.42 -7.93 5.41
CA ALA A 40 -5.79 -9.06 6.26
C ALA A 40 -6.00 -8.68 7.73
N GLN A 41 -5.56 -7.50 8.17
CA GLN A 41 -5.82 -6.97 9.51
C GLN A 41 -7.26 -6.45 9.67
N TYR A 42 -8.00 -6.27 8.57
CA TYR A 42 -9.34 -5.69 8.56
C TYR A 42 -10.38 -6.67 7.98
N PRO A 43 -11.57 -6.76 8.57
CA PRO A 43 -12.67 -7.56 8.01
C PRO A 43 -13.05 -7.11 6.58
N GLU A 44 -13.50 -8.04 5.74
CA GLU A 44 -13.88 -7.74 4.34
C GLU A 44 -14.90 -6.60 4.21
N ILE A 45 -15.88 -6.53 5.13
CA ILE A 45 -16.88 -5.45 5.14
C ILE A 45 -16.26 -4.07 5.41
N GLU A 46 -15.18 -4.01 6.18
CA GLU A 46 -14.44 -2.79 6.42
C GLU A 46 -13.65 -2.37 5.16
N GLN A 47 -13.07 -3.34 4.44
CA GLN A 47 -12.38 -3.09 3.18
C GLN A 47 -13.34 -2.56 2.10
N ALA A 48 -14.52 -3.18 1.96
CA ALA A 48 -15.53 -2.79 0.97
C ALA A 48 -16.05 -1.35 1.16
N SER A 49 -16.05 -0.86 2.40
CA SER A 49 -16.50 0.50 2.74
C SER A 49 -15.37 1.53 2.77
N PHE A 50 -14.12 1.11 2.53
CA PHE A 50 -12.95 1.96 2.76
C PHE A 50 -12.95 3.24 1.92
N THR A 51 -13.25 3.14 0.61
CA THR A 51 -13.24 4.31 -0.29
C THR A 51 -14.21 5.39 0.15
N GLN A 52 -15.40 5.00 0.61
CA GLN A 52 -16.41 5.95 1.11
C GLN A 52 -15.96 6.59 2.43
N LYS A 53 -15.42 5.78 3.36
CA LYS A 53 -14.83 6.28 4.62
C LYS A 53 -13.69 7.26 4.36
N ALA A 54 -12.78 6.93 3.44
CA ALA A 54 -11.63 7.75 3.10
C ALA A 54 -12.06 9.11 2.53
N THR A 55 -13.03 9.11 1.61
CA THR A 55 -13.56 10.34 1.00
C THR A 55 -14.10 11.32 2.05
N GLU A 56 -14.89 10.82 3.00
CA GLU A 56 -15.39 11.65 4.09
C GLU A 56 -14.31 12.02 5.09
N ALA A 57 -13.42 11.08 5.44
CA ALA A 57 -12.31 11.31 6.37
C ALA A 57 -11.40 12.46 5.89
N PHE A 58 -11.12 12.55 4.59
CA PHE A 58 -10.35 13.66 4.02
C PHE A 58 -10.98 15.03 4.29
N LYS A 59 -12.31 15.13 4.25
CA LYS A 59 -13.01 16.38 4.57
C LYS A 59 -12.78 16.75 6.04
N VAL A 60 -12.96 15.79 6.95
CA VAL A 60 -12.83 15.98 8.40
C VAL A 60 -11.39 16.31 8.82
N VAL A 61 -10.39 15.66 8.23
CA VAL A 61 -8.99 15.93 8.52
C VAL A 61 -8.59 17.34 8.06
N LYS A 62 -9.19 17.82 6.97
CA LYS A 62 -9.00 19.19 6.48
C LYS A 62 -9.69 20.22 7.38
N ASP A 63 -10.90 19.91 7.85
CA ASP A 63 -11.67 20.74 8.76
C ASP A 63 -12.45 19.87 9.75
N ASN A 64 -11.99 19.85 11.01
CA ASN A 64 -12.57 19.01 12.04
C ASN A 64 -13.84 19.61 12.66
N THR A 65 -14.22 20.84 12.25
CA THR A 65 -15.41 21.55 12.74
C THR A 65 -16.65 21.29 11.87
N LEU A 66 -16.47 20.69 10.68
CA LEU A 66 -17.52 20.34 9.71
C LEU A 66 -18.75 19.74 10.39
N ASP A 67 -19.91 20.10 9.86
CA ASP A 67 -21.16 19.57 10.37
C ASP A 67 -21.31 18.09 10.06
N LEU A 68 -22.03 17.38 10.94
CA LEU A 68 -22.22 15.93 10.84
C LEU A 68 -22.94 15.53 9.54
N SER A 69 -23.75 16.44 8.97
CA SER A 69 -24.44 16.28 7.69
C SER A 69 -23.50 16.27 6.48
N GLU A 70 -22.28 16.80 6.59
CA GLU A 70 -21.31 16.84 5.49
C GLU A 70 -20.50 15.54 5.34
N THR A 71 -20.57 14.68 6.37
CA THR A 71 -19.95 13.36 6.43
C THR A 71 -20.96 12.32 6.92
N PRO A 72 -22.06 12.10 6.18
CA PRO A 72 -23.18 11.29 6.65
C PRO A 72 -22.79 9.83 6.93
N TYR A 73 -21.84 9.27 6.17
CA TYR A 73 -21.43 7.88 6.35
C TYR A 73 -20.61 7.66 7.62
N LEU A 74 -19.60 8.52 7.87
CA LEU A 74 -18.83 8.46 9.11
C LEU A 74 -19.71 8.77 10.33
N THR A 75 -20.58 9.78 10.22
CA THR A 75 -21.56 10.13 11.25
C THR A 75 -22.46 8.94 11.59
N MET A 76 -22.98 8.22 10.58
CA MET A 76 -23.79 7.02 10.79
C MET A 76 -23.02 5.93 11.53
N LEU A 77 -21.75 5.69 11.18
CA LEU A 77 -20.91 4.67 11.82
C LEU A 77 -20.55 5.01 13.27
N THR A 78 -20.62 6.28 13.66
CA THR A 78 -20.30 6.76 15.01
C THR A 78 -21.54 7.13 15.83
N GLY A 79 -22.72 6.63 15.46
CA GLY A 79 -23.95 6.79 16.23
C GLY A 79 -24.70 8.10 16.03
N GLY A 80 -24.42 8.86 14.96
CA GLY A 80 -25.29 9.92 14.46
C GLY A 80 -25.13 11.31 15.09
N GLU A 81 -24.65 11.40 16.34
CA GLU A 81 -24.71 12.66 17.11
C GLU A 81 -23.36 13.16 17.64
N ASN A 82 -22.31 12.35 17.54
CA ASN A 82 -21.03 12.64 18.19
C ASN A 82 -19.92 13.07 17.19
N LYS A 83 -19.61 14.37 17.14
CA LYS A 83 -18.52 14.93 16.32
C LYS A 83 -17.14 14.41 16.73
N GLU A 84 -16.88 14.17 18.01
CA GLU A 84 -15.57 13.69 18.49
C GLU A 84 -15.29 12.27 18.00
N LEU A 85 -16.28 11.37 18.10
CA LEU A 85 -16.15 10.00 17.60
C LEU A 85 -16.01 9.98 16.06
N ARG A 86 -16.77 10.82 15.35
CA ARG A 86 -16.64 11.02 13.89
C ARG A 86 -15.21 11.44 13.53
N ASN A 87 -14.66 12.42 14.26
CA ASN A 87 -13.30 12.94 14.03
C ASN A 87 -12.21 11.90 14.36
N ALA A 88 -12.40 11.12 15.43
CA ALA A 88 -11.49 10.02 15.78
C ALA A 88 -11.48 8.93 14.70
N LEU A 89 -12.66 8.53 14.21
CA LEU A 89 -12.77 7.57 13.10
C LEU A 89 -12.12 8.11 11.82
N ALA A 90 -12.34 9.39 11.49
CA ALA A 90 -11.71 10.02 10.34
C ALA A 90 -10.18 10.01 10.43
N THR A 91 -9.63 10.32 11.61
CA THR A 91 -8.18 10.25 11.86
C THR A 91 -7.66 8.83 11.62
N ALA A 92 -8.32 7.82 12.21
CA ALA A 92 -7.92 6.43 12.05
C ALA A 92 -7.96 5.99 10.58
N ILE A 93 -8.99 6.37 9.82
CA ILE A 93 -9.08 6.08 8.38
C ILE A 93 -8.00 6.82 7.59
N SER A 94 -7.66 8.05 7.95
CA SER A 94 -6.60 8.81 7.30
C SER A 94 -5.23 8.17 7.46
N GLU A 95 -4.91 7.62 8.64
CA GLU A 95 -3.68 6.84 8.83
C GLU A 95 -3.63 5.63 7.89
N LYS A 96 -4.76 4.94 7.69
CA LYS A 96 -4.82 3.84 6.72
C LYS A 96 -4.54 4.29 5.29
N VAL A 97 -5.03 5.47 4.90
CA VAL A 97 -4.76 6.03 3.59
C VAL A 97 -3.28 6.39 3.46
N LYS A 98 -2.66 6.98 4.49
CA LYS A 98 -1.23 7.31 4.49
C LYS A 98 -0.36 6.07 4.30
N PHE A 99 -0.68 4.96 4.95
CA PHE A 99 0.02 3.69 4.74
C PHE A 99 0.00 3.28 3.26
N ILE A 100 -1.20 3.24 2.65
CA ILE A 100 -1.38 2.83 1.24
C ILE A 100 -0.64 3.79 0.30
N THR A 101 -0.76 5.11 0.51
CA THR A 101 -0.06 6.12 -0.28
C THR A 101 1.46 6.02 -0.11
N GLY A 102 1.95 5.71 1.08
CA GLY A 102 3.38 5.49 1.34
C GLY A 102 3.91 4.28 0.58
N LEU A 103 3.14 3.20 0.54
CA LEU A 103 3.50 1.98 -0.20
C LEU A 103 3.55 2.23 -1.70
N GLU A 104 2.54 2.94 -2.24
CA GLU A 104 2.50 3.31 -3.66
C GLU A 104 3.65 4.25 -4.05
N THR A 105 3.93 5.25 -3.21
CA THR A 105 5.04 6.20 -3.43
C THR A 105 6.38 5.46 -3.45
N PHE A 106 6.60 4.53 -2.52
CA PHE A 106 7.80 3.70 -2.50
C PHE A 106 7.91 2.84 -3.77
N ALA A 107 6.82 2.18 -4.18
CA ALA A 107 6.79 1.35 -5.38
C ALA A 107 7.16 2.15 -6.64
N VAL A 108 6.59 3.35 -6.81
CA VAL A 108 6.88 4.23 -7.94
C VAL A 108 8.35 4.67 -7.91
N SER A 109 8.85 5.14 -6.76
CA SER A 109 10.24 5.57 -6.62
C SER A 109 11.22 4.46 -6.99
N LYS A 110 10.99 3.23 -6.52
CA LYS A 110 11.88 2.09 -6.79
C LYS A 110 11.78 1.58 -8.22
N ARG A 111 10.58 1.57 -8.80
CA ARG A 111 10.39 1.28 -10.21
C ARG A 111 11.18 2.26 -11.09
N ASP A 112 11.14 3.54 -10.76
CA ASP A 112 11.82 4.58 -11.53
C ASP A 112 13.35 4.49 -11.36
N GLU A 113 13.83 4.16 -10.16
CA GLU A 113 15.24 3.83 -9.88
C GLU A 113 15.72 2.64 -10.75
N ILE A 114 14.96 1.54 -10.81
CA ILE A 114 15.27 0.36 -11.63
C ILE A 114 15.32 0.71 -13.11
N LYS A 115 14.33 1.47 -13.61
CA LYS A 115 14.29 1.89 -15.03
C LYS A 115 15.48 2.76 -15.40
N ALA A 116 15.90 3.65 -14.49
CA ALA A 116 17.01 4.56 -14.70
C ALA A 116 18.39 3.86 -14.67
N ALA A 117 18.51 2.71 -14.02
CA ALA A 117 19.76 1.95 -13.89
C ALA A 117 20.42 1.66 -15.25
N LYS A 118 21.76 1.74 -15.27
CA LYS A 118 22.60 1.64 -16.48
C LYS A 118 23.43 0.36 -16.56
N SER A 119 23.37 -0.50 -15.55
CA SER A 119 24.08 -1.79 -15.50
C SER A 119 23.31 -2.80 -14.65
N ILE A 120 23.59 -4.09 -14.85
CA ILE A 120 23.00 -5.18 -14.07
C ILE A 120 23.36 -5.01 -12.58
N GLU A 121 24.62 -4.76 -12.29
CA GLU A 121 25.10 -4.51 -10.92
C GLU A 121 24.38 -3.34 -10.24
N ALA A 122 24.05 -2.28 -10.99
CA ALA A 122 23.29 -1.16 -10.44
C ALA A 122 21.86 -1.59 -10.08
N VAL A 123 21.20 -2.42 -10.90
CA VAL A 123 19.87 -2.97 -10.61
C VAL A 123 19.91 -3.86 -9.36
N GLU A 124 20.90 -4.74 -9.24
CA GLU A 124 21.05 -5.67 -8.12
C GLU A 124 21.27 -4.97 -6.77
N LYS A 125 21.84 -3.76 -6.77
CA LYS A 125 22.07 -2.96 -5.56
C LYS A 125 20.85 -2.15 -5.11
N ILE A 126 19.78 -2.08 -5.91
CA ILE A 126 18.58 -1.33 -5.54
C ILE A 126 17.86 -2.05 -4.38
N ASP A 127 17.82 -1.40 -3.23
CA ASP A 127 17.08 -1.91 -2.09
C ASP A 127 15.57 -1.78 -2.32
N ILE A 128 14.90 -2.93 -2.40
CA ILE A 128 13.45 -3.08 -2.53
C ILE A 128 12.81 -3.60 -1.24
N THR A 129 13.50 -3.48 -0.10
CA THR A 129 12.95 -3.79 1.21
C THR A 129 11.83 -2.81 1.52
N ILE A 130 10.64 -3.35 1.80
CA ILE A 130 9.47 -2.52 2.14
C ILE A 130 9.78 -1.80 3.46
N PRO A 131 9.73 -0.46 3.50
CA PRO A 131 9.96 0.28 4.73
C PRO A 131 8.86 -0.03 5.74
N SER A 132 9.15 0.16 7.03
CA SER A 132 8.10 0.20 8.05
C SER A 132 7.26 1.45 7.83
N LEU A 133 6.16 1.30 7.12
CA LEU A 133 5.15 2.34 6.94
C LEU A 133 4.23 2.26 8.15
N GLY A 134 4.24 3.30 8.98
CA GLY A 134 3.49 3.39 10.24
C GLY A 134 1.99 3.29 10.07
#